data_AF-A0A7I0JQ90-F1
#
_entry.id   AF-A0A7I0JQ90-F1
#
_cell.length_a   1.000
_cell.length_b   1.000
_cell.length_c   1.000
_cell.angle_alpha   90.00
_cell.angle_beta   90.00
_cell.angle_gamma   90.00
#
_symmetry.space_group_name_H-M   'P 1'
#
loop_
_entity.id
_entity.type
_entity.pdbx_description
1 polymer ?
#
loop_
_entity_poly.entity_id
_entity_poly.type
_entity_poly.pdbx_seq_one_letter_code
_entity_poly.pdbx_strand_id
1 'polypeptide(L)'
;FASPAPEKPGFAIEAAEPAEGGAAAPAAEAKPIADLLATANVEAGAAVFKKCQACHSGEKGGPNKVGPDLWDLVDRPVAEHEGFAYSAGMKEFSKGGTEKW
;
A
#
# COMPACT_ATOMS: atom_id res chain seq x y z
N PHE A 1 24.29 -1.98 -15.25
CA PHE A 1 22.89 -2.29 -15.59
C PHE A 1 22.15 -0.98 -15.77
N ALA A 2 21.78 -0.64 -17.00
CA ALA A 2 20.89 0.48 -17.25
C ALA A 2 19.47 -0.09 -17.31
N SER A 3 18.58 0.43 -16.46
CA SER A 3 17.14 0.11 -16.50
C SER A 3 16.43 1.25 -17.23
N PRO A 4 16.22 1.14 -18.56
CA PRO A 4 15.40 2.11 -19.26
C PRO A 4 13.96 2.04 -18.73
N ALA A 5 13.29 3.18 -18.68
CA ALA A 5 11.89 3.23 -18.31
C ALA A 5 11.06 2.39 -19.30
N PRO A 6 10.11 1.57 -18.81
CA PRO A 6 9.32 0.70 -19.69
C PRO A 6 8.40 1.53 -20.59
N GLU A 7 8.26 1.12 -21.86
CA GLU A 7 7.40 1.79 -22.85
C GLU A 7 5.92 1.85 -22.45
N LYS A 8 5.48 0.98 -21.53
CA LYS A 8 4.16 1.05 -20.90
C LYS A 8 4.32 0.84 -19.40
N PRO A 9 3.95 1.82 -18.54
CA PRO A 9 3.94 1.61 -17.10
C PRO A 9 2.89 0.55 -16.74
N GLY A 10 3.21 -0.31 -15.77
CA GLY A 10 2.33 -1.39 -15.32
C GLY A 10 1.01 -0.93 -14.68
N PHE A 11 0.85 0.39 -14.46
CA PHE A 11 -0.40 1.02 -14.07
C PHE A 11 -0.39 2.50 -14.47
N ALA A 12 -1.50 2.99 -15.03
CA ALA A 12 -1.74 4.42 -15.17
C ALA A 12 -2.14 4.96 -13.81
N ILE A 13 -1.24 5.71 -13.19
CA ILE A 13 -1.61 6.58 -12.09
C ILE A 13 -2.28 7.76 -12.80
N GLU A 14 -3.62 7.81 -12.86
CA GLU A 14 -4.31 9.06 -13.22
C GLU A 14 -4.25 10.01 -12.02
N ALA A 15 -3.05 10.43 -11.69
CA ALA A 15 -2.81 11.74 -11.14
C ALA A 15 -2.23 12.55 -12.31
N ALA A 16 -2.86 13.66 -12.67
CA ALA A 16 -2.28 14.56 -13.65
C ALA A 16 -0.83 14.89 -13.22
N GLU A 17 0.15 14.56 -14.06
CA GLU A 17 1.54 14.95 -13.82
C GLU A 17 1.62 16.48 -13.75
N PRO A 18 2.26 17.06 -12.72
CA PRO A 18 2.65 18.46 -12.78
C PRO A 18 3.80 18.57 -13.78
N ALA A 19 3.63 19.40 -14.80
CA ALA A 19 4.73 19.82 -15.66
C ALA A 19 5.86 20.41 -14.80
N GLU A 20 7.11 20.06 -15.12
CA GLU A 20 8.30 20.56 -14.45
C GLU A 20 8.24 22.09 -14.26
N GLY A 21 8.39 22.54 -13.02
CA GLY A 21 8.49 23.97 -12.67
C GLY A 21 7.18 24.69 -12.28
N GLY A 22 6.10 23.97 -11.94
CA GLY A 22 4.89 24.53 -11.37
C GLY A 22 4.74 24.21 -9.88
N ALA A 23 4.37 25.20 -9.06
CA ALA A 23 4.00 24.99 -7.67
C ALA A 23 2.99 23.84 -7.54
N ALA A 24 3.16 23.01 -6.50
CA ALA A 24 2.24 21.91 -6.22
C ALA A 24 0.80 22.40 -6.32
N ALA A 25 0.00 21.77 -7.20
CA ALA A 25 -1.44 21.93 -7.17
C ALA A 25 -1.89 21.67 -5.73
N PRO A 26 -2.80 22.49 -5.16
CA PRO A 26 -3.27 22.25 -3.82
C PRO A 26 -3.78 20.81 -3.78
N ALA A 27 -3.29 20.03 -2.81
CA ALA A 27 -3.86 18.73 -2.53
C ALA A 27 -5.38 18.92 -2.51
N ALA A 28 -6.10 18.20 -3.38
CA ALA A 28 -7.53 18.12 -3.24
C ALA A 28 -7.79 17.78 -1.77
N GLU A 29 -8.59 18.61 -1.09
CA GLU A 29 -8.83 18.42 0.34
C GLU A 29 -9.11 16.94 0.58
N ALA A 30 -8.25 16.31 1.39
CA ALA A 30 -8.32 14.89 1.62
C ALA A 30 -9.67 14.62 2.29
N LYS A 31 -10.63 14.10 1.53
CA LYS A 31 -11.88 13.60 2.09
C LYS A 31 -11.52 12.60 3.17
N PRO A 32 -12.20 12.62 4.34
CA PRO A 32 -12.01 11.61 5.35
C PRO A 32 -12.05 10.22 4.74
N ILE A 33 -11.12 9.34 5.13
CA ILE A 33 -11.06 7.98 4.59
C ILE A 33 -12.38 7.22 4.80
N ALA A 34 -13.11 7.54 5.87
CA ALA A 34 -14.44 7.01 6.16
C ALA A 34 -15.45 7.29 5.02
N ASP A 35 -15.44 8.49 4.44
CA ASP A 35 -16.35 8.87 3.36
C ASP A 35 -16.01 8.12 2.07
N LEU A 36 -14.73 7.89 1.80
CA LEU A 36 -14.27 7.12 0.65
C LEU A 36 -14.60 5.64 0.79
N LEU A 37 -14.39 5.08 1.99
CA LEU A 37 -14.70 3.68 2.31
C LEU A 37 -16.20 3.37 2.21
N ALA A 38 -17.07 4.32 2.59
CA ALA A 38 -18.52 4.16 2.51
C ALA A 38 -19.03 3.82 1.09
N THR A 39 -18.32 4.27 0.05
CA THR A 39 -18.64 4.00 -1.36
C THR A 39 -17.66 3.05 -2.04
N ALA A 40 -16.76 2.41 -1.29
CA ALA A 40 -15.74 1.53 -1.86
C ALA A 40 -16.36 0.26 -2.46
N ASN A 41 -15.72 -0.28 -3.50
CA ASN A 41 -16.14 -1.51 -4.18
C ASN A 41 -15.09 -2.61 -3.97
N VAL A 42 -15.54 -3.77 -3.48
CA VAL A 42 -14.66 -4.89 -3.10
C VAL A 42 -14.07 -5.57 -4.34
N GLU A 43 -14.83 -5.70 -5.42
CA GLU A 43 -14.37 -6.34 -6.67
C GLU A 43 -13.26 -5.53 -7.34
N ALA A 44 -13.40 -4.20 -7.35
CA ALA A 44 -12.37 -3.27 -7.78
C ALA A 44 -11.13 -3.34 -6.88
N GLY A 45 -11.33 -3.44 -5.56
CA GLY A 45 -10.25 -3.67 -4.59
C GLY A 45 -9.48 -4.97 -4.87
N ALA A 46 -10.19 -6.07 -5.14
CA ALA A 46 -9.60 -7.35 -5.51
C ALA A 46 -8.79 -7.26 -6.81
N ALA A 47 -9.28 -6.48 -7.80
CA ALA A 47 -8.53 -6.22 -9.04
C ALA A 47 -7.24 -5.43 -8.77
N VAL A 48 -7.28 -4.44 -7.87
CA VAL A 48 -6.09 -3.68 -7.44
C VAL A 48 -5.11 -4.56 -6.68
N PHE A 49 -5.59 -5.44 -5.81
CA PHE A 49 -4.76 -6.32 -4.98
C PHE A 49 -3.86 -7.26 -5.80
N LYS A 50 -4.22 -7.57 -7.05
CA LYS A 50 -3.37 -8.33 -7.98
C LYS A 50 -1.95 -7.76 -8.12
N LYS A 51 -1.80 -6.44 -7.98
CA LYS A 51 -0.47 -5.78 -7.99
C LYS A 51 0.33 -6.06 -6.71
N CYS A 52 -0.36 -6.23 -5.59
CA CYS A 52 0.23 -6.53 -4.29
C CYS A 52 0.65 -8.01 -4.17
N GLN A 53 -0.04 -8.90 -4.88
CA GLN A 53 0.17 -10.35 -4.84
C GLN A 53 1.56 -10.82 -5.26
N ALA A 54 2.32 -9.98 -5.98
CA ALA A 54 3.73 -10.25 -6.30
C ALA A 54 4.59 -10.36 -5.02
N CYS A 55 4.30 -9.52 -4.02
CA CYS A 55 5.09 -9.43 -2.80
C CYS A 55 4.35 -9.93 -1.56
N HIS A 56 3.02 -9.99 -1.59
CA HIS A 56 2.20 -10.31 -0.43
C HIS A 56 1.27 -11.49 -0.70
N SER A 57 0.90 -12.19 0.37
CA SER A 57 -0.25 -13.08 0.41
C SER A 57 -1.46 -12.31 0.96
N GLY A 58 -2.66 -12.77 0.61
CA GLY A 58 -3.93 -12.29 1.15
C GLY A 58 -4.83 -13.46 1.52
N GLU A 59 -4.22 -14.59 1.89
CA GLU A 59 -4.89 -15.84 2.25
C GLU A 59 -4.75 -16.03 3.76
N LYS A 60 -5.79 -16.53 4.42
CA LYS A 60 -5.75 -16.76 5.87
C LYS A 60 -4.63 -17.74 6.23
N GLY A 61 -3.61 -17.26 6.94
CA GLY A 61 -2.44 -18.06 7.30
C GLY A 61 -1.53 -18.36 6.11
N GLY A 62 -1.59 -17.54 5.06
CA GLY A 62 -0.74 -17.66 3.89
C GLY A 62 0.73 -17.36 4.19
N PRO A 63 1.63 -17.64 3.23
CA PRO A 63 3.07 -17.50 3.45
C PRO A 63 3.51 -16.03 3.47
N ASN A 64 4.51 -15.75 4.31
CA ASN A 64 5.37 -14.58 4.14
C ASN A 64 6.20 -14.73 2.86
N LYS A 65 6.08 -13.77 1.95
CA LYS A 65 6.83 -13.73 0.69
C LYS A 65 7.95 -12.67 0.83
N VAL A 66 8.09 -11.79 -0.17
CA VAL A 66 8.94 -10.60 -0.08
C VAL A 66 8.43 -9.65 1.01
N GLY A 67 7.10 -9.57 1.17
CA GLY A 67 6.42 -8.90 2.27
C GLY A 67 5.59 -9.87 3.12
N PRO A 68 5.08 -9.41 4.27
CA PRO A 68 4.25 -10.23 5.16
C PRO A 68 2.89 -10.57 4.52
N ASP A 69 2.21 -11.57 5.05
CA ASP A 69 0.81 -11.81 4.70
C ASP A 69 -0.10 -10.66 5.17
N LEU A 70 -1.06 -10.29 4.31
CA LEU A 70 -1.96 -9.16 4.51
C LEU A 70 -3.40 -9.61 4.88
N TRP A 71 -3.61 -10.89 5.18
CA TRP A 71 -4.87 -11.31 5.77
C TRP A 71 -5.05 -10.65 7.14
N ASP A 72 -6.24 -10.09 7.40
CA ASP A 72 -6.56 -9.41 8.66
C ASP A 72 -5.55 -8.27 8.99
N LEU A 73 -5.27 -7.43 7.99
CA LEU A 73 -4.33 -6.31 8.12
C LEU A 73 -4.94 -5.08 8.81
N VAL A 74 -6.19 -4.77 8.52
CA VAL A 74 -6.86 -3.56 9.02
C VAL A 74 -6.93 -3.59 10.55
N ASP A 75 -6.57 -2.49 11.21
CA ASP A 75 -6.48 -2.37 12.67
C ASP A 75 -5.44 -3.28 13.36
N ARG A 76 -4.65 -4.04 12.59
CA ARG A 76 -3.54 -4.83 13.13
C ARG A 76 -2.41 -3.91 13.57
N PRO A 77 -1.73 -4.19 14.70
CA PRO A 77 -0.50 -3.51 15.06
C PRO A 77 0.54 -3.52 13.91
N VAL A 78 1.10 -2.36 13.63
CA VAL A 78 2.09 -2.20 12.56
C VAL A 78 3.35 -2.98 12.93
N ALA A 79 3.99 -3.61 11.93
CA ALA A 79 5.24 -4.37 12.10
C ALA A 79 5.17 -5.62 13.00
N GLU A 80 3.99 -6.15 13.30
CA GLU A 80 3.81 -7.28 14.25
C GLU A 80 3.39 -8.61 13.61
N HIS A 81 3.41 -8.73 12.26
CA HIS A 81 3.07 -10.03 11.66
C HIS A 81 4.16 -11.07 11.95
N GLU A 82 3.74 -12.21 12.49
CA GLU A 82 4.64 -13.24 12.97
C GLU A 82 5.54 -13.79 11.86
N GLY A 83 6.79 -14.07 12.22
CA GLY A 83 7.76 -14.69 11.32
C GLY A 83 8.23 -13.81 10.16
N PHE A 84 7.86 -12.53 10.10
CA PHE A 84 8.37 -11.59 9.09
C PHE A 84 9.44 -10.64 9.65
N ALA A 85 10.52 -10.44 8.89
CA ALA A 85 11.62 -9.56 9.28
C ALA A 85 11.38 -8.11 8.79
N TYR A 86 10.76 -7.28 9.62
CA TYR A 86 10.55 -5.86 9.32
C TYR A 86 11.82 -5.02 9.37
N SER A 87 11.84 -3.95 8.57
CA SER A 87 12.91 -2.93 8.58
C SER A 87 12.93 -2.15 9.90
N ALA A 88 14.06 -1.53 10.22
CA ALA A 88 14.21 -0.71 11.43
C ALA A 88 13.19 0.44 11.47
N GLY A 89 12.98 1.15 10.37
CA GLY A 89 12.03 2.26 10.29
C GLY A 89 10.58 1.83 10.53
N MET A 90 10.16 0.66 10.04
CA MET A 90 8.80 0.16 10.29
C MET A 90 8.60 -0.23 11.75
N LYS A 91 9.62 -0.81 12.39
CA LYS A 91 9.60 -1.14 13.83
C LYS A 91 9.59 0.11 14.70
N GLU A 92 10.35 1.14 14.33
CA GLU A 92 10.33 2.42 15.04
C GLU A 92 8.96 3.10 14.91
N PHE A 93 8.41 3.11 13.69
CA PHE A 93 7.09 3.67 13.43
C PHE A 93 5.99 2.96 14.24
N SER A 94 6.09 1.64 14.44
CA SER A 94 5.05 0.91 15.22
C SER A 94 4.97 1.33 16.68
N LYS A 95 6.00 2.01 17.21
CA LYS A 95 6.14 2.36 18.64
C LYS A 95 5.96 1.15 19.55
N GLY A 96 6.45 -0.01 19.14
CA GLY A 96 6.29 -1.27 19.88
C GLY A 96 4.87 -1.85 19.77
N GLY A 97 4.23 -1.69 18.61
CA GLY A 97 2.93 -2.28 18.31
C GLY A 97 1.73 -1.46 18.82
N THR A 98 1.94 -0.22 19.27
CA THR A 98 0.84 0.66 19.67
C THR A 98 0.18 1.34 18.48
N GLU A 99 0.92 1.57 17.39
CA GLU A 99 0.36 2.08 16.14
C GLU A 99 -0.31 0.94 15.37
N LYS A 100 -1.47 1.24 14.77
CA LYS A 100 -2.28 0.31 13.98
C LYS A 100 -2.40 0.81 12.53
N TRP A 101 -2.59 -0.12 11.60
CA TRP A 101 -2.98 0.18 10.21
C TRP A 101 -4.36 0.79 10.15
#